data_AF-A0A7K5SMM0-F1
#
_entry.id   AF-A0A7K5SMM0-F1
#
_cell.length_a   1.000
_cell.length_b   1.000
_cell.length_c   1.000
_cell.angle_alpha   90.00
_cell.angle_beta   90.00
_cell.angle_gamma   90.00
#
_symmetry.space_group_name_H-M   'P 1'
#
loop_
_entity.id
_entity.type
_entity.pdbx_description
1 polymer ?
#
loop_
_entity_poly.entity_id
_entity_poly.type
_entity_poly.pdbx_seq_one_letter_code
_entity_poly.pdbx_strand_id
1 'polypeptide(L)'
;PIFQEQNSLISFLEDSPKPPPQRVTMTLPLLNASKSLLVVATGASKAPVLKRILEEQEPWLPAARLRPRSGRLRWLLDREAAQGLQIPLEK
;
A
#
# COMPACT_ATOMS: atom_id res chain seq x y z
N PRO A 1 0.08 15.96 -1.35
CA PRO A 1 -0.72 14.73 -1.12
C PRO A 1 -0.35 14.05 0.19
N ILE A 2 -1.30 13.42 0.89
CA ILE A 2 -1.06 12.83 2.22
C ILE A 2 0.06 11.78 2.25
N PHE A 3 0.31 11.10 1.12
CA PHE A 3 1.40 10.11 0.99
C PHE A 3 2.81 10.73 0.91
N GLN A 4 2.93 12.06 0.93
CA GLN A 4 4.21 12.79 1.01
C GLN A 4 4.52 13.26 2.45
N GLU A 5 3.63 13.04 3.41
CA GLU A 5 3.86 13.36 4.82
C GLU A 5 5.01 12.49 5.38
N GLN A 6 5.99 13.13 6.03
CA GLN A 6 7.25 12.50 6.45
C GLN A 6 7.50 12.56 7.96
N ASN A 7 6.80 13.42 8.70
CA ASN A 7 7.08 13.70 10.11
C ASN A 7 5.93 13.23 11.01
N SER A 8 4.70 13.52 10.63
CA SER A 8 3.52 13.22 11.43
C SER A 8 3.18 11.74 11.35
N LEU A 9 2.84 11.10 12.47
CA LEU A 9 2.41 9.68 12.52
C LEU A 9 0.94 9.50 12.09
N ILE A 10 0.12 10.48 12.41
CA ILE A 10 -1.31 10.58 12.08
C ILE A 10 -1.52 11.93 11.41
N SER A 11 -2.37 11.99 10.41
CA SER A 11 -2.78 13.23 9.75
C SER A 11 -4.24 13.17 9.33
N PHE A 12 -4.78 14.29 8.88
CA PHE A 12 -6.09 14.38 8.28
C PHE A 12 -6.00 14.79 6.80
N LEU A 13 -7.06 14.52 6.05
CA LEU A 13 -7.30 15.05 4.71
C LEU A 13 -8.78 15.41 4.59
N GLU A 14 -9.10 16.38 3.74
CA GLU A 14 -10.45 16.93 3.57
C GLU A 14 -11.02 16.75 2.18
N ASP A 15 -10.23 16.23 1.24
CA ASP A 15 -10.47 16.20 -0.19
C ASP A 15 -10.39 14.78 -0.77
N SER A 16 -10.71 13.74 0.01
CA SER A 16 -10.66 12.37 -0.48
C SER A 16 -11.61 12.19 -1.67
N PRO A 17 -11.14 11.68 -2.83
CA PRO A 17 -11.96 11.56 -4.03
C PRO A 17 -13.08 10.53 -3.86
N LYS A 18 -12.95 9.63 -2.88
CA LYS A 18 -13.99 8.68 -2.50
C LYS A 18 -14.67 9.18 -1.22
N PRO A 19 -16.01 9.33 -1.21
CA PRO A 19 -16.74 9.74 -0.01
C PRO A 19 -16.51 8.81 1.20
N PRO A 20 -16.59 9.35 2.45
CA PRO A 20 -16.61 10.77 2.79
C PRO A 20 -15.25 11.45 2.52
N PRO A 21 -15.25 12.77 2.24
CA PRO A 21 -14.04 13.47 1.81
C PRO A 21 -13.06 13.71 2.97
N GLN A 22 -13.57 13.95 4.17
CA GLN A 22 -12.76 14.11 5.38
C GLN A 22 -12.40 12.77 6.02
N ARG A 23 -11.11 12.57 6.31
CA ARG A 23 -10.56 11.34 6.90
C ARG A 23 -9.42 11.66 7.85
N VAL A 24 -9.29 10.86 8.90
CA VAL A 24 -8.06 10.74 9.69
C VAL A 24 -7.34 9.48 9.22
N THR A 25 -6.03 9.54 9.02
CA THR A 25 -5.23 8.43 8.49
C THR A 25 -3.89 8.31 9.18
N MET A 26 -3.41 7.07 9.29
CA MET A 26 -2.02 6.78 9.54
C MET A 26 -1.19 7.14 8.30
N THR A 27 0.02 7.65 8.53
CA THR A 27 0.94 8.09 7.47
C THR A 27 2.03 7.05 7.22
N LEU A 28 2.83 7.24 6.16
CA LEU A 28 3.94 6.35 5.85
C LEU A 28 5.00 6.24 6.98
N PRO A 29 5.36 7.31 7.71
CA PRO A 29 6.21 7.20 8.90
C PRO A 29 5.74 6.14 9.90
N LEU A 30 4.45 6.14 10.25
CA LEU A 30 3.89 5.16 11.20
C LEU A 30 3.88 3.76 10.60
N LEU A 31 3.40 3.61 9.37
CA LEU A 31 3.33 2.31 8.70
C LEU A 31 4.74 1.69 8.58
N ASN A 32 5.74 2.45 8.12
CA ASN A 32 7.11 1.96 7.93
C ASN A 32 7.89 1.76 9.25
N ALA A 33 7.38 2.26 10.38
CA ALA A 33 7.89 1.96 11.72
C ALA A 33 7.31 0.67 12.32
N SER A 34 6.30 0.06 11.67
CA SER A 34 5.61 -1.12 12.19
C SER A 34 6.48 -2.39 12.14
N LYS A 35 6.42 -3.22 13.18
CA LYS A 35 7.11 -4.53 13.22
C LYS A 35 6.57 -5.52 12.18
N SER A 36 5.31 -5.36 11.78
CA SER A 36 4.68 -6.18 10.76
C SER A 36 3.63 -5.36 10.03
N LEU A 37 3.63 -5.43 8.71
CA LEU A 37 2.62 -4.90 7.82
C LEU A 37 2.09 -6.03 6.96
N LEU A 38 0.77 -6.14 6.87
CA LEU A 38 0.08 -7.05 5.97
C LEU A 38 -0.79 -6.21 5.04
N VAL A 39 -0.56 -6.32 3.74
CA VAL A 39 -1.46 -5.76 2.72
C VAL A 39 -2.29 -6.90 2.16
N VAL A 40 -3.61 -6.75 2.24
CA VAL A 40 -4.57 -7.71 1.68
C VAL A 40 -5.23 -7.08 0.47
N ALA A 41 -5.20 -7.76 -0.67
CA ALA A 41 -5.85 -7.28 -1.89
C ALA A 41 -6.49 -8.46 -2.64
N THR A 42 -7.76 -8.29 -3.00
CA THR A 42 -8.59 -9.33 -3.63
C THR A 42 -9.30 -8.81 -4.88
N GLY A 43 -9.60 -9.72 -5.79
CA GLY A 43 -10.33 -9.50 -7.03
C GLY A 43 -9.49 -8.98 -8.20
N ALA A 44 -9.90 -9.35 -9.40
CA ALA A 44 -9.19 -9.06 -10.66
C ALA A 44 -8.91 -7.56 -10.89
N SER A 45 -9.77 -6.67 -10.37
CA SER A 45 -9.58 -5.22 -10.49
C SER A 45 -8.26 -4.70 -9.88
N LYS A 46 -7.60 -5.48 -9.03
CA LYS A 46 -6.32 -5.13 -8.38
C LYS A 46 -5.09 -5.56 -9.18
N ALA A 47 -5.21 -6.54 -10.08
CA ALA A 47 -4.07 -7.10 -10.79
C ALA A 47 -3.20 -6.05 -11.51
N PRO A 48 -3.77 -5.08 -12.27
CA PRO A 48 -2.94 -4.10 -12.98
C PRO A 48 -2.15 -3.19 -12.03
N VAL A 49 -2.76 -2.75 -10.93
CA VAL A 49 -2.08 -1.87 -9.98
C VAL A 49 -1.07 -2.63 -9.11
N LEU A 50 -1.33 -3.90 -8.79
CA LEU A 50 -0.38 -4.73 -8.06
C LEU A 50 0.91 -4.97 -8.84
N LYS A 51 0.82 -5.16 -10.17
CA LYS A 51 2.00 -5.24 -11.03
C LYS A 51 2.86 -3.96 -10.94
N ARG A 52 2.22 -2.80 -11.04
CA ARG A 52 2.87 -1.48 -10.93
C ARG A 52 3.52 -1.26 -9.56
N ILE A 53 2.92 -1.80 -8.50
CA ILE A 53 3.44 -1.69 -7.13
C ILE A 53 4.60 -2.65 -6.88
N LEU A 54 4.44 -3.92 -7.24
CA LEU A 54 5.32 -5.01 -6.81
C LEU A 54 6.50 -5.26 -7.76
N GLU A 55 6.34 -4.97 -9.05
CA GLU A 55 7.37 -5.25 -10.07
C GLU A 55 8.02 -3.96 -10.57
N GLU A 56 7.19 -2.99 -10.96
CA GLU A 56 7.65 -1.72 -11.52
C GLU A 56 8.02 -0.69 -10.44
N GLN A 57 7.55 -0.91 -9.20
CA GLN A 57 7.82 -0.08 -8.02
C GLN A 57 7.54 1.42 -8.22
N GLU A 58 6.43 1.75 -8.88
CA GLU A 58 6.09 3.13 -9.20
C GLU A 58 5.94 4.02 -7.95
N PRO A 59 6.81 5.03 -7.75
CA PRO A 59 6.90 5.73 -6.47
C PRO A 59 5.77 6.70 -6.19
N TRP A 60 4.86 6.98 -7.13
CA TRP A 60 3.67 7.82 -6.88
C TRP A 60 2.50 7.02 -6.30
N LEU A 61 2.54 5.68 -6.35
CA LEU A 61 1.53 4.83 -5.72
C LEU A 61 1.83 4.69 -4.22
N PRO A 62 0.88 5.03 -3.32
CA PRO A 62 1.15 5.00 -1.87
C PRO A 62 1.62 3.64 -1.36
N ALA A 63 1.05 2.55 -1.88
CA ALA A 63 1.37 1.20 -1.44
C ALA A 63 2.79 0.73 -1.89
N ALA A 64 3.35 1.32 -2.95
CA ALA A 64 4.73 1.07 -3.37
C ALA A 64 5.78 1.73 -2.44
N ARG A 65 5.33 2.65 -1.57
CA ARG A 65 6.17 3.30 -0.56
C ARG A 65 6.20 2.59 0.79
N LEU A 66 5.51 1.46 0.91
CA LEU A 66 5.59 0.61 2.09
C LEU A 66 6.97 -0.06 2.12
N ARG A 67 7.84 0.45 2.99
CA ARG A 67 9.22 0.01 3.17
C ARG A 67 9.52 0.00 4.68
N PRO A 68 9.06 -1.02 5.42
CA PRO A 68 9.35 -1.14 6.84
C PRO A 68 10.86 -1.14 7.08
N ARG A 69 11.34 -0.34 8.06
CA ARG A 69 12.79 -0.24 8.34
C ARG A 69 13.34 -1.48 9.03
N SER A 70 12.57 -2.07 9.95
CA SER A 70 12.96 -3.24 10.76
C SER A 70 11.85 -4.30 10.86
N GLY A 71 10.73 -4.07 10.18
CA GLY A 71 9.56 -4.96 10.19
C GLY A 71 9.46 -5.85 8.96
N ARG A 72 8.46 -6.73 8.96
CA ARG A 72 8.13 -7.57 7.80
C ARG A 72 6.94 -6.99 7.04
N LEU A 73 7.07 -6.84 5.73
CA LEU A 73 5.96 -6.55 4.82
C LEU A 73 5.51 -7.85 4.16
N ARG A 74 4.23 -8.18 4.27
CA ARG A 74 3.61 -9.32 3.57
C ARG A 74 2.45 -8.84 2.71
N TRP A 75 2.30 -9.48 1.56
CA TRP A 75 1.19 -9.29 0.64
C TRP A 75 0.38 -10.57 0.59
N LEU A 76 -0.91 -10.48 0.93
CA LEU A 76 -1.85 -11.59 0.84
C LEU A 76 -2.83 -11.28 -0.28
N LEU A 77 -2.71 -12.05 -1.36
CA LEU A 77 -3.44 -11.85 -2.60
C LEU A 77 -4.30 -13.08 -2.89
N ASP A 78 -5.49 -12.86 -3.45
CA ASP A 78 -6.21 -13.97 -4.10
C ASP A 78 -5.65 -14.23 -5.51
N ARG A 79 -6.12 -15.31 -6.14
CA ARG A 79 -5.63 -15.73 -7.47
C ARG A 79 -5.90 -14.67 -8.54
N GLU A 80 -7.04 -13.99 -8.45
CA GLU A 80 -7.42 -12.96 -9.43
C GLU A 80 -6.57 -11.70 -9.28
N ALA A 81 -6.32 -11.24 -8.06
CA ALA A 81 -5.47 -10.08 -7.79
C ALA A 81 -4.00 -10.36 -8.12
N ALA A 82 -3.53 -11.59 -7.97
CA ALA A 82 -2.17 -12.00 -8.32
C ALA A 82 -1.98 -12.29 -9.82
N GLN A 83 -3.04 -12.22 -10.63
CA GLN A 83 -2.97 -12.55 -12.04
C GLN A 83 -1.97 -11.64 -12.77
N GLY A 84 -1.01 -12.25 -13.47
CA GLY A 84 -0.02 -11.53 -14.28
C GLY A 84 1.20 -11.02 -13.52
N LEU A 85 1.31 -11.29 -12.22
CA LEU A 85 2.57 -11.17 -11.47
C LEU A 85 3.55 -12.27 -11.91
N GLN A 86 4.80 -11.89 -12.08
CA GLN A 86 5.96 -12.70 -12.45
C GLN A 86 6.91 -12.92 -11.27
N ILE A 87 6.75 -12.17 -10.18
CA ILE A 87 7.50 -12.39 -8.94
C ILE A 87 7.16 -13.75 -8.28
N PRO A 88 8.08 -14.35 -7.50
CA PRO A 88 7.79 -15.56 -6.76
C PRO A 88 6.62 -15.38 -5.79
N LEU A 89 5.66 -16.29 -5.83
CA LEU A 89 4.51 -16.33 -4.93
C LEU A 89 4.56 -17.59 -4.07
N GLU A 90 4.52 -17.43 -2.75
CA GLU A 90 4.28 -18.52 -1.83
C GLU A 90 2.79 -18.91 -1.88
N LYS A 91 2.50 -20.20 -2.01
CA LYS A 91 1.14 -20.76 -2.11
C LYS A 91 0.68 -21.37 -0.81
#